data_AF-A0A7C2I753-F1
#
_entry.id   AF-A0A7C2I753-F1
#
_cell.length_a   1.000
_cell.length_b   1.000
_cell.length_c   1.000
_cell.angle_alpha   90.00
_cell.angle_beta   90.00
_cell.angle_gamma   90.00
#
_symmetry.space_group_name_H-M   'P 1'
#
loop_
_entity.id
_entity.type
_entity.pdbx_description
1 polymer ?
#
loop_
_entity_poly.entity_id
_entity_poly.type
_entity_poly.pdbx_seq_one_letter_code
_entity_poly.pdbx_strand_id
1 'polypeptide(L)'
;MNRREFLLGSPALLAGRPGAAAPSPIAEPHFPSRLYQFVWRNWELANASRMAEVIGARESDIVELGASMGLPAKRRLRDDQLRRLYITVIRQNWHLLPESQIIALLGWSREKFAFTLKEDDFLDHKLGPKPHCPELVWEPPAPEHRRQAARIREILRRTLGASLAEAGEEPFEFVRHLAATGLRPLRERSRRAAASEVDLSRGWCIRAPQKEPLAGAARRLAEYLRSAMDAEVSLGDTGRAIRFALDPRRLAGAEDFEVGVAEEEIRITAGAEAGLLRAIYWLEDEMELRGGPFLKKGLSRRTAVWHPRFSFSYVALYGDPLLEPEIDPFPEGYLEKLSRSGANGVWMQAVLNTLAPSRHFPEFGAGWERRLARLATLVERAARFGLKIYLYLNEPRAMPAGFFEKHPEIRGSRYQ
;
A
#
# COMPACT_ATOMS: atom_id res chain seq x y z
N MET A 1 -26.49 23.72 27.56
CA MET A 1 -25.89 22.37 27.47
C MET A 1 -24.44 22.48 27.90
N ASN A 2 -24.10 21.98 29.09
CA ASN A 2 -22.82 22.23 29.74
C ASN A 2 -21.72 21.33 29.12
N ARG A 3 -20.69 21.94 28.51
CA ARG A 3 -19.56 21.24 27.86
C ARG A 3 -18.84 20.24 28.78
N ARG A 4 -18.97 20.38 30.11
CA ARG A 4 -18.40 19.43 31.09
C ARG A 4 -19.19 18.13 31.24
N GLU A 5 -20.51 18.13 31.07
CA GLU A 5 -21.31 16.90 31.17
C GLU A 5 -21.21 16.04 29.91
N PHE A 6 -21.05 16.65 28.73
CA PHE A 6 -20.84 15.91 27.48
C PHE A 6 -19.50 15.16 27.46
N LEU A 7 -18.47 15.67 28.15
CA LEU A 7 -17.17 15.00 28.30
C LEU A 7 -17.16 13.91 29.38
N LEU A 8 -18.16 13.88 30.26
CA LEU A 8 -18.32 12.84 31.29
C LEU A 8 -19.30 11.74 30.87
N GLY A 9 -20.06 11.96 29.79
CA GLY A 9 -21.05 11.02 29.24
C GLY A 9 -20.64 10.42 27.90
N SER A 10 -19.58 9.59 27.88
CA SER A 10 -19.24 8.70 26.76
C SER A 10 -18.26 7.60 27.21
N PRO A 11 -18.15 6.48 26.47
CA PRO A 11 -18.25 5.10 26.99
C PRO A 11 -16.95 4.58 27.65
N ALA A 12 -16.56 5.19 28.77
CA ALA A 12 -15.49 4.66 29.63
C ALA A 12 -15.92 3.41 30.45
N LEU A 13 -17.10 2.83 30.18
CA LEU A 13 -17.63 1.68 30.91
C LEU A 13 -17.28 0.30 30.32
N LEU A 14 -16.48 0.24 29.24
CA LEU A 14 -16.00 -1.04 28.69
C LEU A 14 -14.48 -1.12 28.49
N ALA A 15 -13.71 -0.11 28.92
CA ALA A 15 -12.28 -0.28 29.11
C ALA A 15 -12.09 -1.18 30.34
N GLY A 16 -11.72 -2.44 30.09
CA GLY A 16 -11.64 -3.49 31.10
C GLY A 16 -10.87 -3.05 32.34
N ARG A 17 -11.51 -3.17 33.51
CA ARG A 17 -10.82 -3.08 34.79
C ARG A 17 -9.70 -4.12 34.83
N PRO A 18 -8.49 -3.78 35.30
CA PRO A 18 -7.49 -4.78 35.63
C PRO A 18 -8.10 -5.74 36.67
N GLY A 19 -8.24 -7.02 36.31
CA GLY A 19 -8.89 -8.04 37.15
C GLY A 19 -10.31 -8.46 36.75
N ALA A 20 -10.89 -7.91 35.67
CA ALA A 20 -12.10 -8.50 35.09
C ALA A 20 -11.79 -9.85 34.43
N ALA A 21 -12.59 -10.88 34.72
CA ALA A 21 -12.44 -12.20 34.11
C ALA A 21 -12.46 -12.09 32.58
N ALA A 22 -11.55 -12.80 31.90
CA ALA A 22 -11.50 -12.81 30.44
C ALA A 22 -12.90 -13.18 29.88
N PRO A 23 -13.38 -12.47 28.85
CA PRO A 23 -14.70 -12.75 28.30
C PRO A 23 -14.74 -14.17 27.72
N SER A 24 -15.95 -14.74 27.66
CA SER A 24 -16.16 -15.99 26.93
C SER A 24 -16.04 -15.77 25.42
N PRO A 25 -15.51 -16.74 24.66
CA PRO A 25 -15.53 -16.72 23.21
C PRO A 25 -16.94 -16.53 22.65
N ILE A 26 -17.07 -15.86 21.50
CA ILE A 26 -18.36 -15.71 20.82
C ILE A 26 -18.64 -17.02 20.07
N ALA A 27 -19.80 -17.62 20.35
CA ALA A 27 -20.23 -18.85 19.69
C ALA A 27 -20.76 -18.57 18.28
N GLU A 28 -20.38 -19.42 17.33
CA GLU A 28 -20.81 -19.34 15.93
C GLU A 28 -21.46 -20.65 15.50
N PRO A 29 -22.75 -20.83 15.83
CA PRO A 29 -23.44 -22.11 15.69
C PRO A 29 -23.73 -22.52 14.24
N HIS A 30 -23.38 -21.66 13.26
CA HIS A 30 -23.55 -21.94 11.85
C HIS A 30 -22.43 -22.83 11.28
N PHE A 31 -21.31 -22.99 12.00
CA PHE A 31 -20.28 -23.96 11.65
C PHE A 31 -20.51 -25.30 12.36
N PRO A 32 -20.18 -26.43 11.71
CA PRO A 32 -20.39 -27.73 12.34
C PRO A 32 -19.58 -27.96 13.61
N SER A 33 -18.36 -27.42 13.66
CA SER A 33 -17.53 -27.41 14.85
C SER A 33 -16.47 -26.32 14.74
N ARG A 34 -15.69 -26.10 15.82
CA ARG A 34 -14.54 -25.20 15.82
C ARG A 34 -13.49 -25.57 14.76
N LEU A 35 -13.33 -26.86 14.42
CA LEU A 35 -12.41 -27.29 13.35
C LEU A 35 -12.87 -26.80 11.98
N TYR A 36 -14.15 -26.94 11.68
CA TYR A 36 -14.72 -26.43 10.42
C TYR A 36 -14.65 -24.91 10.35
N GLN A 37 -14.95 -24.22 11.46
CA GLN A 37 -14.81 -22.77 11.56
C GLN A 37 -13.36 -22.32 11.31
N PHE A 38 -12.38 -23.02 11.91
CA PHE A 38 -10.96 -22.73 11.73
C PHE A 38 -10.50 -22.90 10.28
N VAL A 39 -10.89 -24.02 9.65
CA VAL A 39 -10.54 -24.29 8.26
C VAL A 39 -11.19 -23.29 7.31
N TRP A 40 -12.48 -22.98 7.51
CA TRP A 40 -13.19 -22.00 6.71
C TRP A 40 -12.56 -20.61 6.77
N ARG A 41 -12.33 -20.09 7.98
CA ARG A 41 -11.82 -18.73 8.19
C ARG A 41 -10.42 -18.53 7.65
N ASN A 42 -9.59 -19.56 7.70
CA ASN A 42 -8.18 -19.47 7.33
C ASN A 42 -7.90 -20.01 5.92
N TRP A 43 -8.92 -20.44 5.17
CA TRP A 43 -8.75 -21.05 3.84
C TRP A 43 -7.98 -20.17 2.86
N GLU A 44 -8.24 -18.87 2.86
CA GLU A 44 -7.54 -17.88 2.03
C GLU A 44 -6.52 -17.04 2.82
N LEU A 45 -6.27 -17.38 4.10
CA LEU A 45 -5.43 -16.58 5.00
C LEU A 45 -4.16 -17.28 5.48
N ALA A 46 -4.10 -18.62 5.43
CA ALA A 46 -2.96 -19.40 5.86
C ALA A 46 -2.70 -20.58 4.90
N ASN A 47 -1.48 -21.10 4.90
CA ASN A 47 -1.14 -22.32 4.16
C ASN A 47 -1.64 -23.57 4.92
N ALA A 48 -2.08 -24.59 4.19
CA ALA A 48 -2.66 -25.80 4.80
C ALA A 48 -1.67 -26.53 5.72
N SER A 49 -0.39 -26.59 5.33
CA SER A 49 0.68 -27.13 6.18
C SER A 49 0.77 -26.42 7.53
N ARG A 50 0.72 -25.09 7.55
CA ARG A 50 0.74 -24.28 8.77
C ARG A 50 -0.52 -24.47 9.61
N MET A 51 -1.69 -24.54 8.97
CA MET A 51 -2.95 -24.83 9.66
C MET A 51 -2.93 -26.19 10.34
N ALA A 52 -2.38 -27.20 9.65
CA ALA A 52 -2.25 -28.56 10.16
C ALA A 52 -1.29 -28.62 11.36
N GLU A 53 -0.14 -27.97 11.27
CA GLU A 53 0.84 -27.85 12.36
C GLU A 53 0.19 -27.29 13.64
N VAL A 54 -0.59 -26.20 13.52
CA VAL A 54 -1.20 -25.49 14.68
C VAL A 54 -2.13 -26.38 15.49
N ILE A 55 -2.86 -27.29 14.85
CA ILE A 55 -3.86 -28.14 15.50
C ILE A 55 -3.44 -29.61 15.63
N GLY A 56 -2.23 -29.97 15.19
CA GLY A 56 -1.76 -31.36 15.19
C GLY A 56 -2.45 -32.28 14.17
N ALA A 57 -2.86 -31.76 13.02
CA ALA A 57 -3.43 -32.54 11.91
C ALA A 57 -2.37 -32.87 10.84
N ARG A 58 -2.75 -33.67 9.84
CA ARG A 58 -2.01 -33.74 8.56
C ARG A 58 -2.53 -32.68 7.60
N GLU A 59 -1.70 -32.27 6.65
CA GLU A 59 -2.13 -31.32 5.61
C GLU A 59 -3.33 -31.84 4.80
N SER A 60 -3.37 -33.15 4.50
CA SER A 60 -4.49 -33.79 3.84
C SER A 60 -5.80 -33.65 4.61
N ASP A 61 -5.74 -33.69 5.94
CA ASP A 61 -6.93 -33.57 6.81
C ASP A 61 -7.57 -32.18 6.68
N ILE A 62 -6.75 -31.12 6.58
CA ILE A 62 -7.22 -29.74 6.34
C ILE A 62 -7.88 -29.64 4.97
N VAL A 63 -7.23 -30.19 3.93
CA VAL A 63 -7.74 -30.14 2.56
C VAL A 63 -9.07 -30.89 2.44
N GLU A 64 -9.16 -32.08 3.03
CA GLU A 64 -10.39 -32.88 3.07
C GLU A 64 -11.52 -32.16 3.82
N LEU A 65 -11.21 -31.50 4.95
CA LEU A 65 -12.21 -30.75 5.71
C LEU A 65 -12.79 -29.59 4.89
N GLY A 66 -11.93 -28.83 4.20
CA GLY A 66 -12.37 -27.76 3.31
C GLY A 66 -13.20 -28.28 2.13
N ALA A 67 -12.75 -29.35 1.47
CA ALA A 67 -13.48 -29.99 0.39
C ALA A 67 -14.86 -30.50 0.84
N SER A 68 -14.98 -31.00 2.07
CA SER A 68 -16.26 -31.45 2.63
C SER A 68 -17.29 -30.32 2.80
N MET A 69 -16.83 -29.08 3.01
CA MET A 69 -17.66 -27.87 3.01
C MET A 69 -17.90 -27.31 1.61
N GLY A 70 -17.25 -27.84 0.57
CA GLY A 70 -17.34 -27.33 -0.79
C GLY A 70 -16.37 -26.20 -1.13
N LEU A 71 -15.33 -25.97 -0.32
CA LEU A 71 -14.33 -24.94 -0.61
C LEU A 71 -13.54 -25.29 -1.89
N PRO A 72 -13.09 -24.28 -2.66
CA PRO A 72 -12.28 -24.49 -3.86
C PRO A 72 -10.90 -25.06 -3.50
N ALA A 73 -10.15 -25.46 -4.52
CA ALA A 73 -8.79 -25.97 -4.35
C ALA A 73 -7.94 -25.00 -3.50
N LYS A 74 -7.28 -25.52 -2.45
CA LYS A 74 -6.49 -24.72 -1.54
C LYS A 74 -5.31 -24.10 -2.26
N ARG A 75 -5.22 -22.77 -2.24
CA ARG A 75 -4.07 -22.02 -2.76
C ARG A 75 -2.91 -22.02 -1.77
N ARG A 76 -1.69 -22.01 -2.30
CA ARG A 76 -0.48 -21.76 -1.52
C ARG A 76 -0.15 -20.26 -1.57
N LEU A 77 -0.18 -19.62 -0.41
CA LEU A 77 0.17 -18.22 -0.22
C LEU A 77 1.69 -18.05 -0.13
N ARG A 78 2.18 -16.99 -0.76
CA ARG A 78 3.59 -16.56 -0.70
C ARG A 78 3.85 -15.73 0.55
N ASP A 79 5.13 -15.58 0.88
CA ASP A 79 5.57 -14.83 2.07
C ASP A 79 5.12 -13.36 2.03
N ASP A 80 5.09 -12.72 0.86
CA ASP A 80 4.61 -11.34 0.71
C ASP A 80 3.11 -11.22 1.05
N GLN A 81 2.31 -12.21 0.66
CA GLN A 81 0.88 -12.27 0.94
C GLN A 81 0.64 -12.53 2.43
N LEU A 82 1.36 -13.48 3.02
CA LEU A 82 1.27 -13.80 4.46
C LEU A 82 1.63 -12.58 5.32
N ARG A 83 2.66 -11.82 4.95
CA ARG A 83 3.03 -10.56 5.62
C ARG A 83 1.93 -9.48 5.55
N ARG A 84 1.05 -9.52 4.56
CA ARG A 84 -0.06 -8.57 4.39
C ARG A 84 -1.36 -9.01 5.09
N LEU A 85 -1.52 -10.30 5.36
CA LEU A 85 -2.76 -10.89 5.89
C LEU A 85 -2.82 -10.96 7.42
N TYR A 86 -1.71 -10.70 8.12
CA TYR A 86 -1.59 -10.96 9.57
C TYR A 86 -2.75 -10.37 10.39
N ILE A 87 -3.17 -9.13 10.12
CA ILE A 87 -4.22 -8.46 10.89
C ILE A 87 -5.57 -9.18 10.73
N THR A 88 -5.86 -9.69 9.54
CA THR A 88 -7.05 -10.48 9.25
C THR A 88 -6.96 -11.84 9.94
N VAL A 89 -5.79 -12.48 9.93
CA VAL A 89 -5.56 -13.74 10.67
C VAL A 89 -5.82 -13.54 12.16
N ILE A 90 -5.29 -12.48 12.76
CA ILE A 90 -5.51 -12.16 14.18
C ILE A 90 -7.00 -11.96 14.46
N ARG A 91 -7.67 -11.09 13.70
CA ARG A 91 -9.10 -10.77 13.89
C ARG A 91 -10.00 -11.99 13.74
N GLN A 92 -9.79 -12.79 12.70
CA GLN A 92 -10.60 -13.98 12.42
C GLN A 92 -10.43 -15.07 13.49
N ASN A 93 -9.29 -15.11 14.17
CA ASN A 93 -9.01 -16.14 15.16
C ASN A 93 -9.09 -15.65 16.62
N TRP A 94 -9.36 -14.36 16.86
CA TRP A 94 -9.36 -13.75 18.20
C TRP A 94 -10.32 -14.43 19.18
N HIS A 95 -11.51 -14.81 18.72
CA HIS A 95 -12.49 -15.57 19.51
C HIS A 95 -12.44 -17.08 19.26
N LEU A 96 -11.56 -17.56 18.37
CA LEU A 96 -11.53 -18.98 17.99
C LEU A 96 -10.36 -19.74 18.62
N LEU A 97 -9.18 -19.15 18.66
CA LEU A 97 -7.95 -19.81 19.09
C LEU A 97 -7.39 -19.18 20.38
N PRO A 98 -6.69 -19.93 21.24
CA PRO A 98 -5.82 -19.34 22.25
C PRO A 98 -4.71 -18.55 21.57
N GLU A 99 -4.16 -17.57 22.29
CA GLU A 99 -3.09 -16.71 21.77
C GLU A 99 -1.90 -17.50 21.23
N SER A 100 -1.48 -18.57 21.91
CA SER A 100 -0.38 -19.44 21.46
C SER A 100 -0.61 -20.00 20.06
N GLN A 101 -1.83 -20.42 19.72
CA GLN A 101 -2.15 -20.96 18.40
C GLN A 101 -2.28 -19.87 17.34
N ILE A 102 -2.70 -18.65 17.69
CA ILE A 102 -2.66 -17.50 16.77
C ILE A 102 -1.21 -17.17 16.42
N ILE A 103 -0.32 -17.12 17.43
CA ILE A 103 1.11 -16.87 17.25
C ILE A 103 1.75 -17.96 16.38
N ALA A 104 1.45 -19.23 16.66
CA ALA A 104 1.91 -20.36 15.86
C ALA A 104 1.42 -20.28 14.41
N LEU A 105 0.15 -19.92 14.18
CA LEU A 105 -0.45 -19.75 12.85
C LEU A 105 0.23 -18.64 12.04
N LEU A 106 0.60 -17.54 12.69
CA LEU A 106 1.36 -16.45 12.07
C LEU A 106 2.83 -16.82 11.82
N GLY A 107 3.36 -17.82 12.52
CA GLY A 107 4.78 -18.15 12.53
C GLY A 107 5.63 -17.06 13.18
N TRP A 108 5.10 -16.39 14.22
CA TRP A 108 5.76 -15.27 14.89
C TRP A 108 6.31 -15.64 16.25
N SER A 109 7.18 -14.80 16.80
CA SER A 109 7.54 -14.85 18.22
C SER A 109 6.48 -14.14 19.07
N ARG A 110 6.46 -14.40 20.39
CA ARG A 110 5.56 -13.71 21.33
C ARG A 110 5.83 -12.21 21.38
N GLU A 111 7.10 -11.82 21.31
CA GLU A 111 7.55 -10.44 21.35
C GLU A 111 7.04 -9.67 20.13
N LYS A 112 7.17 -10.27 18.92
CA LYS A 112 6.64 -9.68 17.69
C LYS A 112 5.13 -9.51 17.77
N PHE A 113 4.41 -10.53 18.24
CA PHE A 113 2.96 -10.47 18.38
C PHE A 113 2.51 -9.37 19.35
N ALA A 114 3.12 -9.30 20.54
CA ALA A 114 2.82 -8.28 21.53
C ALA A 114 3.14 -6.86 21.04
N PHE A 115 4.28 -6.70 20.35
CA PHE A 115 4.66 -5.44 19.72
C PHE A 115 3.62 -5.01 18.68
N THR A 116 3.23 -5.90 17.76
CA THR A 116 2.23 -5.61 16.74
C THR A 116 0.88 -5.25 17.34
N LEU A 117 0.39 -5.99 18.34
CA LEU A 117 -0.91 -5.68 18.97
C LEU A 117 -0.94 -4.26 19.56
N LYS A 118 0.16 -3.83 20.17
CA LYS A 118 0.29 -2.50 20.76
C LYS A 118 0.45 -1.40 19.72
N GLU A 119 1.31 -1.62 18.74
CA GLU A 119 1.83 -0.53 17.90
C GLU A 119 1.11 -0.41 16.54
N ASP A 120 0.41 -1.44 16.09
CA ASP A 120 -0.41 -1.40 14.87
C ASP A 120 -1.77 -0.78 15.15
N ASP A 121 -1.83 0.57 15.11
CA ASP A 121 -3.07 1.35 15.13
C ASP A 121 -4.03 0.91 16.26
N PHE A 122 -3.49 0.75 17.48
CA PHE A 122 -4.22 0.34 18.69
C PHE A 122 -5.02 -0.95 18.49
N LEU A 123 -4.43 -1.95 17.82
CA LEU A 123 -5.10 -3.19 17.48
C LEU A 123 -5.61 -3.94 18.71
N ASP A 124 -4.86 -3.94 19.81
CA ASP A 124 -5.28 -4.47 21.12
C ASP A 124 -6.59 -3.84 21.61
N HIS A 125 -6.71 -2.52 21.56
CA HIS A 125 -7.91 -1.79 21.94
C HIS A 125 -9.09 -2.11 21.02
N LYS A 126 -8.82 -2.21 19.70
CA LYS A 126 -9.84 -2.54 18.68
C LYS A 126 -10.35 -3.97 18.80
N LEU A 127 -9.50 -4.90 19.19
CA LEU A 127 -9.86 -6.30 19.41
C LEU A 127 -10.57 -6.51 20.76
N GLY A 128 -10.34 -5.61 21.72
CA GLY A 128 -10.80 -5.78 23.09
C GLY A 128 -10.06 -6.91 23.83
N PRO A 129 -10.46 -7.23 25.07
CA PRO A 129 -9.80 -8.25 25.86
C PRO A 129 -9.86 -9.62 25.17
N LYS A 130 -8.72 -10.32 25.10
CA LYS A 130 -8.63 -11.66 24.52
C LYS A 130 -9.50 -12.65 25.30
N PRO A 131 -10.48 -13.33 24.66
CA PRO A 131 -11.27 -14.36 25.32
C PRO A 131 -10.45 -15.59 25.68
N HIS A 132 -10.88 -16.30 26.73
CA HIS A 132 -10.32 -17.61 27.08
C HIS A 132 -10.84 -18.68 26.12
N CYS A 133 -10.11 -18.89 25.03
CA CYS A 133 -10.40 -19.92 24.04
C CYS A 133 -9.64 -21.21 24.42
N PRO A 134 -10.33 -22.36 24.56
CA PRO A 134 -9.66 -23.65 24.71
C PRO A 134 -8.75 -23.93 23.50
N GLU A 135 -7.71 -24.73 23.68
CA GLU A 135 -6.90 -25.20 22.57
C GLU A 135 -7.77 -25.91 21.52
N LEU A 136 -7.44 -25.72 20.25
CA LEU A 136 -8.05 -26.44 19.14
C LEU A 136 -7.13 -27.56 18.71
N VAL A 137 -7.56 -28.80 18.93
CA VAL A 137 -6.80 -29.99 18.54
C VAL A 137 -7.57 -30.71 17.44
N TRP A 138 -6.84 -31.32 16.52
CA TRP A 138 -7.40 -32.14 15.48
C TRP A 138 -8.15 -33.34 16.07
N GLU A 139 -9.37 -33.52 15.59
CA GLU A 139 -10.20 -34.68 15.89
C GLU A 139 -10.94 -35.11 14.61
N PRO A 140 -11.06 -36.42 14.35
CA PRO A 140 -11.84 -36.91 13.22
C PRO A 140 -13.29 -36.40 13.25
N PRO A 141 -13.83 -35.83 12.15
CA PRO A 141 -15.17 -35.29 12.17
C PRO A 141 -16.25 -36.32 12.50
N ALA A 142 -17.09 -36.01 13.48
CA ALA A 142 -18.27 -36.81 13.81
C ALA A 142 -19.24 -36.91 12.61
N PRO A 143 -20.04 -37.99 12.50
CA PRO A 143 -20.98 -38.16 11.39
C PRO A 143 -21.96 -37.00 11.23
N GLU A 144 -22.37 -36.38 12.34
CA GLU A 144 -23.23 -35.20 12.31
C GLU A 144 -22.54 -33.98 11.68
N HIS A 145 -21.29 -33.70 12.07
CA HIS A 145 -20.55 -32.57 11.50
C HIS A 145 -20.35 -32.74 9.98
N ARG A 146 -20.11 -33.97 9.51
CA ARG A 146 -20.01 -34.27 8.07
C ARG A 146 -21.32 -33.98 7.33
N ARG A 147 -22.47 -34.33 7.92
CA ARG A 147 -23.78 -34.00 7.34
C ARG A 147 -23.99 -32.49 7.27
N GLN A 148 -23.61 -31.75 8.31
CA GLN A 148 -23.72 -30.28 8.32
C GLN A 148 -22.76 -29.63 7.31
N ALA A 149 -21.53 -30.12 7.18
CA ALA A 149 -20.58 -29.66 6.15
C ALA A 149 -21.11 -29.91 4.72
N ALA A 150 -21.74 -31.06 4.47
CA ALA A 150 -22.38 -31.34 3.19
C ALA A 150 -23.53 -30.37 2.88
N ARG A 151 -24.25 -29.86 3.90
CA ARG A 151 -25.25 -28.79 3.72
C ARG A 151 -24.59 -27.48 3.32
N ILE A 152 -23.46 -27.11 3.92
CA ILE A 152 -22.67 -25.92 3.51
C ILE A 152 -22.26 -26.05 2.05
N ARG A 153 -21.75 -27.22 1.64
CA ARG A 153 -21.38 -27.49 0.24
C ARG A 153 -22.55 -27.28 -0.72
N GLU A 154 -23.73 -27.79 -0.35
CA GLU A 154 -24.93 -27.63 -1.19
C GLU A 154 -25.36 -26.16 -1.28
N ILE A 155 -25.28 -25.40 -0.19
CA ILE A 155 -25.54 -23.95 -0.18
C ILE A 155 -24.56 -23.23 -1.12
N LEU A 156 -23.27 -23.54 -1.06
CA LEU A 156 -22.26 -22.94 -1.94
C LEU A 156 -22.51 -23.29 -3.40
N ARG A 157 -22.79 -24.56 -3.71
CA ARG A 157 -23.10 -25.01 -5.07
C ARG A 157 -24.34 -24.31 -5.63
N ARG A 158 -25.41 -24.18 -4.84
CA ARG A 158 -26.64 -23.53 -5.28
C ARG A 158 -26.47 -22.02 -5.48
N THR A 159 -25.67 -21.38 -4.61
CA THR A 159 -25.52 -19.91 -4.60
C THR A 159 -24.48 -19.43 -5.61
N LEU A 160 -23.34 -20.10 -5.71
CA LEU A 160 -22.19 -19.68 -6.53
C LEU A 160 -22.01 -20.56 -7.77
N GLY A 161 -22.36 -21.85 -7.69
CA GLY A 161 -22.27 -22.75 -8.84
C GLY A 161 -20.86 -22.85 -9.42
N ALA A 162 -20.74 -22.63 -10.73
CA ALA A 162 -19.48 -22.72 -11.45
C ALA A 162 -18.48 -21.61 -11.07
N SER A 163 -18.94 -20.44 -10.62
CA SER A 163 -18.06 -19.31 -10.29
C SER A 163 -17.14 -19.60 -9.10
N LEU A 164 -17.50 -20.56 -8.25
CA LEU A 164 -16.65 -21.01 -7.15
C LEU A 164 -15.36 -21.69 -7.63
N ALA A 165 -15.37 -22.27 -8.84
CA ALA A 165 -14.22 -22.92 -9.45
C ALA A 165 -13.41 -21.99 -10.35
N GLU A 166 -13.90 -20.78 -10.62
CA GLU A 166 -13.18 -19.79 -11.41
C GLU A 166 -12.00 -19.27 -10.59
N ALA A 167 -10.80 -19.33 -11.18
CA ALA A 167 -9.63 -18.74 -10.57
C ALA A 167 -9.77 -17.21 -10.60
N GLY A 168 -10.09 -16.63 -9.44
CA GLY A 168 -10.04 -15.18 -9.25
C GLY A 168 -8.61 -14.64 -9.27
N GLU A 169 -8.47 -13.32 -9.16
CA GLU A 169 -7.16 -12.67 -9.01
C GLU A 169 -6.39 -13.22 -7.79
N GLU A 170 -5.06 -13.14 -7.84
CA GLU A 170 -4.25 -13.47 -6.68
C GLU A 170 -4.42 -12.44 -5.56
N PRO A 171 -4.40 -12.87 -4.28
CA PRO A 171 -4.35 -11.93 -3.17
C PRO A 171 -3.22 -10.92 -3.39
N PHE A 172 -3.57 -9.64 -3.34
CA PHE A 172 -2.67 -8.50 -3.52
C PHE A 172 -2.05 -8.36 -4.92
N GLU A 173 -2.63 -8.94 -5.98
CA GLU A 173 -2.15 -8.72 -7.36
C GLU A 173 -2.11 -7.21 -7.72
N PHE A 174 -3.03 -6.41 -7.18
CA PHE A 174 -3.03 -4.95 -7.34
C PHE A 174 -1.71 -4.30 -6.87
N VAL A 175 -1.01 -4.86 -5.88
CA VAL A 175 0.30 -4.34 -5.42
C VAL A 175 1.33 -4.48 -6.53
N ARG A 176 1.33 -5.60 -7.26
CA ARG A 176 2.21 -5.82 -8.41
C ARG A 176 1.89 -4.87 -9.54
N HIS A 177 0.59 -4.66 -9.84
CA HIS A 177 0.15 -3.69 -10.84
C HIS A 177 0.58 -2.25 -10.47
N LEU A 178 0.43 -1.86 -9.21
CA LEU A 178 0.87 -0.56 -8.73
C LEU A 178 2.39 -0.42 -8.81
N ALA A 179 3.16 -1.45 -8.42
CA ALA A 179 4.62 -1.41 -8.43
C ALA A 179 5.25 -1.46 -9.84
N ALA A 180 4.53 -1.95 -10.85
CA ALA A 180 5.05 -2.08 -12.21
C ALA A 180 5.36 -0.73 -12.86
N THR A 181 6.54 -0.62 -13.49
CA THR A 181 7.06 0.57 -14.19
C THR A 181 6.88 0.50 -15.71
N GLY A 182 6.45 -0.65 -16.24
CA GLY A 182 6.35 -0.86 -17.68
C GLY A 182 5.22 -0.04 -18.31
N LEU A 183 5.55 0.75 -19.33
CA LEU A 183 4.59 1.36 -20.23
C LEU A 183 3.95 0.26 -21.11
N ARG A 184 2.62 0.25 -21.18
CA ARG A 184 1.88 -0.64 -22.09
C ARG A 184 1.63 0.09 -23.41
N PRO A 185 1.52 -0.61 -24.54
CA PRO A 185 1.01 0.00 -25.77
C PRO A 185 -0.43 0.48 -25.54
N LEU A 186 -0.69 1.76 -25.81
CA LEU A 186 -1.99 2.42 -25.58
C LEU A 186 -2.60 3.00 -26.85
N ARG A 187 -1.85 3.07 -27.95
CA ARG A 187 -2.36 3.60 -29.22
C ARG A 187 -3.50 2.75 -29.81
N GLU A 188 -4.63 3.39 -30.08
CA GLU A 188 -5.73 2.82 -30.86
C GLU A 188 -5.43 2.95 -32.36
N ARG A 189 -5.05 1.84 -33.01
CA ARG A 189 -4.66 1.84 -34.44
C ARG A 189 -5.75 2.30 -35.41
N SER A 190 -7.01 2.26 -35.00
CA SER A 190 -8.16 2.75 -35.79
C SER A 190 -8.30 4.28 -35.75
N ARG A 191 -7.73 4.96 -34.74
CA ARG A 191 -7.85 6.42 -34.58
C ARG A 191 -6.96 7.17 -35.56
N ARG A 192 -7.40 8.37 -35.92
CA ARG A 192 -6.69 9.33 -36.78
C ARG A 192 -6.83 10.72 -36.15
N ALA A 193 -5.81 11.56 -36.32
CA ALA A 193 -5.84 12.93 -35.85
C ALA A 193 -6.97 13.72 -36.53
N ALA A 194 -7.69 14.52 -35.75
CA ALA A 194 -8.64 15.49 -36.29
C ALA A 194 -7.90 16.69 -36.92
N ALA A 195 -8.58 17.49 -37.74
CA ALA A 195 -7.99 18.68 -38.37
C ALA A 195 -7.47 19.72 -37.35
N SER A 196 -8.07 19.76 -36.16
CA SER A 196 -7.64 20.62 -35.04
C SER A 196 -6.46 20.06 -34.24
N GLU A 197 -5.91 18.92 -34.64
CA GLU A 197 -4.87 18.19 -33.92
C GLU A 197 -3.61 18.04 -34.76
N VAL A 198 -2.48 17.88 -34.09
CA VAL A 198 -1.22 17.48 -34.71
C VAL A 198 -0.98 15.99 -34.45
N ASP A 199 -0.47 15.30 -35.46
CA ASP A 199 -0.10 13.89 -35.37
C ASP A 199 1.41 13.77 -35.11
N LEU A 200 1.77 13.26 -33.93
CA LEU A 200 3.14 13.04 -33.48
C LEU A 200 3.71 11.68 -33.91
N SER A 201 2.94 10.85 -34.63
CA SER A 201 3.34 9.50 -35.02
C SER A 201 4.67 9.46 -35.78
N ARG A 202 4.96 10.46 -36.62
CA ARG A 202 6.16 10.51 -37.49
C ARG A 202 6.62 11.94 -37.76
N GLY A 203 7.91 12.09 -38.06
CA GLY A 203 8.49 13.36 -38.53
C GLY A 203 8.63 14.43 -37.43
N TRP A 204 8.57 14.02 -36.16
CA TRP A 204 8.85 14.87 -35.01
C TRP A 204 10.18 14.49 -34.36
N CYS A 205 10.87 15.49 -33.86
CA CYS A 205 12.09 15.36 -33.09
C CYS A 205 11.96 16.15 -31.79
N ILE A 206 12.50 15.60 -30.70
CA ILE A 206 12.57 16.30 -29.43
C ILE A 206 13.92 17.01 -29.34
N ARG A 207 13.87 18.35 -29.26
CA ARG A 207 15.02 19.25 -29.16
C ARG A 207 15.08 19.84 -27.76
N ALA A 208 16.01 19.35 -26.96
CA ALA A 208 16.28 19.87 -25.62
C ALA A 208 17.80 20.06 -25.42
N PRO A 209 18.22 21.06 -24.63
CA PRO A 209 19.60 21.16 -24.17
C PRO A 209 20.04 19.85 -23.51
N GLN A 210 21.30 19.46 -23.69
CA GLN A 210 21.90 18.24 -23.08
C GLN A 210 22.13 18.36 -21.56
N LYS A 211 21.51 19.36 -20.91
CA LYS A 211 21.66 19.66 -19.49
C LYS A 211 20.39 19.28 -18.75
N GLU A 212 20.54 18.68 -17.57
CA GLU A 212 19.40 18.46 -16.67
C GLU A 212 18.80 19.78 -16.17
N PRO A 213 17.47 19.84 -15.95
CA PRO A 213 16.49 18.76 -16.05
C PRO A 213 15.88 18.54 -17.45
N LEU A 214 16.25 19.36 -18.44
CA LEU A 214 15.62 19.36 -19.77
C LEU A 214 15.94 18.08 -20.56
N ALA A 215 17.17 17.57 -20.44
CA ALA A 215 17.57 16.32 -21.06
C ALA A 215 16.76 15.12 -20.51
N GLY A 216 16.57 15.03 -19.20
CA GLY A 216 15.73 14.01 -18.57
C GLY A 216 14.26 14.09 -19.02
N ALA A 217 13.68 15.29 -19.05
CA ALA A 217 12.32 15.52 -19.54
C ALA A 217 12.13 15.06 -20.99
N ALA A 218 13.10 15.40 -21.87
CA ALA A 218 13.09 14.97 -23.26
C ALA A 218 13.16 13.45 -23.42
N ARG A 219 14.05 12.78 -22.67
CA ARG A 219 14.16 11.31 -22.69
C ARG A 219 12.87 10.63 -22.25
N ARG A 220 12.25 11.11 -21.16
CA ARG A 220 10.99 10.57 -20.64
C ARG A 220 9.86 10.67 -21.68
N LEU A 221 9.66 11.84 -22.28
CA LEU A 221 8.62 11.99 -23.31
C LEU A 221 8.92 11.14 -24.56
N ALA A 222 10.18 11.03 -24.97
CA ALA A 222 10.58 10.20 -26.10
C ALA A 222 10.29 8.71 -25.84
N GLU A 223 10.61 8.22 -24.64
CA GLU A 223 10.31 6.85 -24.23
C GLU A 223 8.81 6.57 -24.23
N TYR A 224 8.00 7.49 -23.68
CA TYR A 224 6.55 7.36 -23.72
C TYR A 224 5.99 7.30 -25.15
N LEU A 225 6.39 8.25 -26.01
CA LEU A 225 5.93 8.31 -27.39
C LEU A 225 6.29 7.03 -28.17
N ARG A 226 7.48 6.47 -27.96
CA ARG A 226 7.89 5.22 -28.62
C ARG A 226 7.16 4.01 -28.06
N SER A 227 7.16 3.85 -26.74
CA SER A 227 6.70 2.62 -26.07
C SER A 227 5.19 2.52 -25.94
N ALA A 228 4.52 3.61 -25.56
CA ALA A 228 3.07 3.63 -25.36
C ALA A 228 2.32 4.03 -26.64
N MET A 229 2.88 4.95 -27.43
CA MET A 229 2.20 5.54 -28.58
C MET A 229 2.69 5.08 -29.95
N ASP A 230 3.67 4.16 -30.02
CA ASP A 230 4.19 3.61 -31.28
C ASP A 230 4.55 4.74 -32.29
N ALA A 231 5.22 5.78 -31.79
CA ALA A 231 5.62 6.95 -32.57
C ALA A 231 7.12 6.92 -32.90
N GLU A 232 7.44 7.29 -34.13
CA GLU A 232 8.81 7.42 -34.64
C GLU A 232 9.36 8.81 -34.31
N VAL A 233 9.70 9.02 -33.03
CA VAL A 233 10.32 10.25 -32.54
C VAL A 233 11.81 10.04 -32.24
N SER A 234 12.67 10.96 -32.67
CA SER A 234 14.11 10.97 -32.36
C SER A 234 14.46 12.11 -31.39
N LEU A 235 15.58 11.95 -30.68
CA LEU A 235 16.24 13.06 -29.99
C LEU A 235 17.24 13.65 -30.99
N GLY A 236 17.02 14.87 -31.47
CA GLY A 236 17.83 15.45 -32.55
C GLY A 236 17.17 16.66 -33.21
N ASP A 237 17.77 17.14 -34.31
CA ASP A 237 17.47 18.44 -34.89
C ASP A 237 16.71 18.41 -36.23
N THR A 238 16.33 17.23 -36.72
CA THR A 238 15.71 17.06 -38.04
C THR A 238 14.19 16.82 -37.94
N GLY A 239 13.40 17.60 -38.67
CA GLY A 239 11.93 17.52 -38.68
C GLY A 239 11.25 18.52 -37.73
N ARG A 240 9.95 18.32 -37.47
CA ARG A 240 9.15 19.17 -36.59
C ARG A 240 9.64 19.09 -35.15
N ALA A 241 9.59 20.18 -34.40
CA ALA A 241 10.32 20.28 -33.13
C ALA A 241 9.41 20.24 -31.90
N ILE A 242 9.70 19.37 -30.95
CA ILE A 242 9.19 19.44 -29.57
C ILE A 242 10.29 20.05 -28.71
N ARG A 243 10.06 21.22 -28.12
CA ARG A 243 11.06 21.99 -27.37
C ARG A 243 10.68 22.12 -25.91
N PHE A 244 11.69 22.01 -25.05
CA PHE A 244 11.56 22.22 -23.61
C PHE A 244 12.30 23.50 -23.19
N ALA A 245 11.70 24.27 -22.28
CA ALA A 245 12.29 25.45 -21.69
C ALA A 245 11.89 25.62 -20.21
N LEU A 246 12.78 26.22 -19.44
CA LEU A 246 12.47 26.75 -18.11
C LEU A 246 12.39 28.27 -18.18
N ASP A 247 11.28 28.82 -17.67
CA ASP A 247 11.06 30.27 -17.59
C ASP A 247 10.40 30.62 -16.24
N PRO A 248 11.18 30.64 -15.14
CA PRO A 248 10.68 30.98 -13.81
C PRO A 248 10.21 32.43 -13.69
N ARG A 249 10.59 33.32 -14.62
CA ARG A 249 10.14 34.71 -14.62
C ARG A 249 8.69 34.82 -15.09
N ARG A 250 8.32 34.01 -16.08
CA ARG A 250 6.96 33.98 -16.63
C ARG A 250 6.02 33.03 -15.89
N LEU A 251 6.55 31.96 -15.30
CA LEU A 251 5.80 30.94 -14.57
C LEU A 251 6.36 30.83 -13.15
N ALA A 252 5.68 31.47 -12.20
CA ALA A 252 6.18 31.60 -10.83
C ALA A 252 6.04 30.32 -9.99
N GLY A 253 5.00 29.51 -10.23
CA GLY A 253 4.80 28.27 -9.49
C GLY A 253 5.76 27.16 -9.93
N ALA A 254 6.28 26.40 -8.96
CA ALA A 254 7.23 25.32 -9.21
C ALA A 254 6.66 24.20 -10.11
N GLU A 255 5.34 24.01 -10.07
CA GLU A 255 4.61 23.02 -10.87
C GLU A 255 3.83 23.64 -12.05
N ASP A 256 3.96 24.96 -12.25
CA ASP A 256 3.28 25.67 -13.34
C ASP A 256 3.93 25.35 -14.67
N PHE A 257 3.09 25.18 -15.70
CA PHE A 257 3.55 24.94 -17.06
C PHE A 257 2.60 25.50 -18.12
N GLU A 258 3.14 25.63 -19.32
CA GLU A 258 2.45 26.01 -20.54
C GLU A 258 2.90 25.11 -21.68
N VAL A 259 1.95 24.65 -22.49
CA VAL A 259 2.20 23.90 -23.73
C VAL A 259 1.54 24.63 -24.88
N GLY A 260 2.35 25.10 -25.83
CA GLY A 260 1.90 25.60 -27.12
C GLY A 260 2.05 24.51 -28.18
N VAL A 261 0.95 24.17 -28.87
CA VAL A 261 0.91 23.15 -29.92
C VAL A 261 0.59 23.81 -31.25
N ALA A 262 1.51 23.73 -32.21
CA ALA A 262 1.36 24.21 -33.58
C ALA A 262 1.82 23.12 -34.57
N GLU A 263 1.54 23.33 -35.88
CA GLU A 263 1.81 22.34 -36.93
C GLU A 263 3.27 21.88 -36.99
N GLU A 264 4.21 22.81 -36.80
CA GLU A 264 5.65 22.57 -36.98
C GLU A 264 6.43 22.57 -35.65
N GLU A 265 5.84 23.10 -34.58
CA GLU A 265 6.50 23.22 -33.28
C GLU A 265 5.52 22.97 -32.13
N ILE A 266 5.97 22.19 -31.15
CA ILE A 266 5.37 22.08 -29.83
C ILE A 266 6.37 22.66 -28.83
N ARG A 267 5.93 23.64 -28.04
CA ARG A 267 6.75 24.30 -27.04
C ARG A 267 6.21 24.02 -25.65
N ILE A 268 7.02 23.37 -24.83
CA ILE A 268 6.75 23.04 -23.43
C ILE A 268 7.60 23.98 -22.56
N THR A 269 6.96 24.80 -21.75
CA THR A 269 7.64 25.75 -20.86
C THR A 269 7.13 25.56 -19.44
N ALA A 270 8.05 25.49 -18.48
CA ALA A 270 7.71 25.34 -17.06
C ALA A 270 8.48 26.34 -16.19
N GLY A 271 7.95 26.63 -15.00
CA GLY A 271 8.65 27.48 -14.02
C GLY A 271 9.87 26.79 -13.40
N ALA A 272 9.77 25.48 -13.16
CA ALA A 272 10.83 24.65 -12.61
C ALA A 272 10.74 23.20 -13.13
N GLU A 273 11.67 22.35 -12.69
CA GLU A 273 11.71 20.91 -13.04
C GLU A 273 10.38 20.19 -12.78
N ALA A 274 9.75 20.44 -11.63
CA ALA A 274 8.49 19.80 -11.30
C ALA A 274 7.38 20.15 -12.32
N GLY A 275 7.35 21.38 -12.82
CA GLY A 275 6.43 21.79 -13.89
C GLY A 275 6.71 21.10 -15.23
N LEU A 276 7.96 20.77 -15.56
CA LEU A 276 8.28 19.98 -16.75
C LEU A 276 7.67 18.58 -16.64
N LEU A 277 7.81 17.94 -15.49
CA LEU A 277 7.23 16.63 -15.24
C LEU A 277 5.70 16.67 -15.32
N ARG A 278 5.07 17.71 -14.76
CA ARG A 278 3.61 17.93 -14.88
C ARG A 278 3.16 18.12 -16.32
N ALA A 279 3.93 18.86 -17.12
CA ALA A 279 3.63 19.04 -18.53
C ALA A 279 3.69 17.73 -19.31
N ILE A 280 4.69 16.87 -19.02
CA ILE A 280 4.80 15.54 -19.63
C ILE A 280 3.58 14.68 -19.28
N TYR A 281 3.24 14.55 -18.00
CA TYR A 281 2.07 13.75 -17.61
C TYR A 281 0.77 14.28 -18.23
N TRP A 282 0.61 15.60 -18.33
CA TRP A 282 -0.53 16.17 -19.03
C TRP A 282 -0.54 15.82 -20.52
N LEU A 283 0.61 15.84 -21.20
CA LEU A 283 0.72 15.39 -22.60
C LEU A 283 0.37 13.92 -22.76
N GLU A 284 0.82 13.06 -21.85
CA GLU A 284 0.46 11.63 -21.82
C GLU A 284 -1.06 11.45 -21.70
N ASP A 285 -1.69 12.14 -20.75
CA ASP A 285 -3.14 12.10 -20.54
C ASP A 285 -3.92 12.59 -21.77
N GLU A 286 -3.46 13.68 -22.42
CA GLU A 286 -4.10 14.20 -23.63
C GLU A 286 -4.00 13.22 -24.81
N MET A 287 -2.87 12.51 -24.96
CA MET A 287 -2.70 11.50 -26.00
C MET A 287 -3.55 10.26 -25.73
N GLU A 288 -3.60 9.79 -24.48
CA GLU A 288 -4.45 8.66 -24.08
C GLU A 288 -5.93 8.96 -24.28
N LEU A 289 -6.39 10.16 -23.90
CA LEU A 289 -7.78 10.59 -24.11
C LEU A 289 -8.19 10.57 -25.60
N ARG A 290 -7.23 10.77 -26.51
CA ARG A 290 -7.44 10.78 -27.97
C ARG A 290 -7.19 9.43 -28.63
N GLY A 291 -6.74 8.43 -27.86
CA GLY A 291 -6.40 7.10 -28.36
C GLY A 291 -5.17 7.08 -29.27
N GLY A 292 -4.26 8.05 -29.18
CA GLY A 292 -3.07 8.08 -30.02
C GLY A 292 -2.16 9.29 -29.77
N PRO A 293 -1.01 9.38 -30.45
CA PRO A 293 -0.05 10.49 -30.31
C PRO A 293 -0.57 11.78 -30.97
N PHE A 294 -1.75 12.23 -30.56
CA PHE A 294 -2.44 13.38 -31.12
C PHE A 294 -2.58 14.46 -30.06
N LEU A 295 -2.33 15.71 -30.42
CA LEU A 295 -2.47 16.85 -29.51
C LEU A 295 -3.30 17.94 -30.17
N LYS A 296 -4.21 18.55 -29.42
CA LYS A 296 -5.01 19.68 -29.90
C LYS A 296 -4.13 20.92 -30.07
N LYS A 297 -4.25 21.58 -31.22
CA LYS A 297 -3.56 22.85 -31.53
C LYS A 297 -4.02 23.96 -30.58
N GLY A 298 -3.10 24.85 -30.24
CA GLY A 298 -3.36 26.02 -29.40
C GLY A 298 -2.49 26.07 -28.15
N LEU A 299 -2.86 26.95 -27.22
CA LEU A 299 -2.13 27.19 -25.98
C LEU A 299 -2.89 26.62 -24.80
N SER A 300 -2.22 25.76 -24.02
CA SER A 300 -2.73 25.25 -22.75
C SER A 300 -1.82 25.71 -21.61
N ARG A 301 -2.41 26.29 -20.56
CA ARG A 301 -1.69 26.72 -19.37
C ARG A 301 -2.28 26.06 -18.14
N ARG A 302 -1.42 25.55 -17.26
CA ARG A 302 -1.81 24.92 -15.99
C ARG A 302 -0.98 25.52 -14.87
N THR A 303 -1.67 25.81 -13.76
CA THR A 303 -1.06 26.31 -12.55
C THR A 303 -1.47 25.44 -11.38
N ALA A 304 -0.54 25.20 -10.46
CA ALA A 304 -0.83 24.43 -9.26
C ALA A 304 -1.45 25.34 -8.20
N VAL A 305 -2.61 24.95 -7.66
CA VAL A 305 -3.36 25.77 -6.69
C VAL A 305 -3.10 25.33 -5.25
N TRP A 306 -3.00 24.02 -5.01
CA TRP A 306 -2.92 23.44 -3.67
C TRP A 306 -1.54 22.86 -3.41
N HIS A 307 -0.96 23.18 -2.26
CA HIS A 307 0.29 22.58 -1.81
C HIS A 307 0.30 22.45 -0.27
N PRO A 308 0.84 21.35 0.28
CA PRO A 308 1.22 20.11 -0.41
C PRO A 308 0.01 19.25 -0.81
N ARG A 309 0.20 18.34 -1.76
CA ARG A 309 -0.79 17.33 -2.21
C ARG A 309 -0.15 15.96 -2.06
N PHE A 310 -0.42 15.30 -0.94
CA PHE A 310 0.32 14.09 -0.57
C PHE A 310 -0.61 13.04 0.04
N SER A 311 -0.20 11.79 -0.02
CA SER A 311 -0.99 10.65 0.48
C SER A 311 -0.12 9.64 1.22
N PHE A 312 -0.76 8.82 2.06
CA PHE A 312 -0.12 7.64 2.62
C PHE A 312 0.02 6.57 1.54
N SER A 313 1.06 5.76 1.59
CA SER A 313 1.20 4.66 0.64
C SER A 313 0.12 3.59 0.84
N TYR A 314 -0.62 3.29 -0.22
CA TYR A 314 -1.62 2.23 -0.21
C TYR A 314 -1.00 0.82 -0.12
N VAL A 315 0.28 0.68 -0.46
CA VAL A 315 1.00 -0.60 -0.46
C VAL A 315 1.93 -0.77 0.74
N ALA A 316 2.04 0.26 1.59
CA ALA A 316 2.85 0.21 2.81
C ALA A 316 2.37 -0.91 3.73
N LEU A 317 3.35 -1.50 4.41
CA LEU A 317 3.13 -2.50 5.44
C LEU A 317 3.50 -1.90 6.78
N TYR A 318 2.85 -2.43 7.82
CA TYR A 318 3.22 -2.13 9.18
C TYR A 318 4.63 -2.68 9.49
N GLY A 319 5.47 -1.89 10.16
CA GLY A 319 6.85 -2.24 10.49
C GLY A 319 7.80 -1.06 10.33
N ASP A 320 9.10 -1.33 10.29
CA ASP A 320 10.15 -0.32 10.09
C ASP A 320 10.74 -0.42 8.68
N PRO A 321 10.15 0.25 7.66
CA PRO A 321 10.64 0.18 6.27
C PRO A 321 12.03 0.80 6.08
N LEU A 322 12.57 1.49 7.10
CA LEU A 322 13.93 2.02 7.08
C LEU A 322 14.96 0.98 7.56
N LEU A 323 14.53 -0.11 8.20
CA LEU A 323 15.36 -1.26 8.57
C LEU A 323 15.03 -2.55 7.80
N GLU A 324 13.78 -2.73 7.40
CA GLU A 324 13.25 -3.92 6.74
C GLU A 324 13.02 -3.60 5.25
N PRO A 325 14.04 -3.78 4.37
CA PRO A 325 13.95 -3.37 2.97
C PRO A 325 12.85 -4.09 2.18
N GLU A 326 12.39 -5.26 2.65
CA GLU A 326 11.36 -6.06 2.00
C GLU A 326 9.94 -5.52 2.17
N ILE A 327 9.71 -4.57 3.08
CA ILE A 327 8.42 -3.88 3.27
C ILE A 327 8.42 -2.49 2.63
N ASP A 328 9.05 -2.36 1.45
CA ASP A 328 9.18 -1.12 0.70
C ASP A 328 7.81 -0.42 0.49
N PRO A 329 7.60 0.76 1.10
CA PRO A 329 6.34 1.48 0.98
C PRO A 329 6.22 2.22 -0.36
N PHE A 330 7.32 2.41 -1.09
CA PHE A 330 7.41 3.32 -2.23
C PHE A 330 8.09 2.68 -3.45
N PRO A 331 7.50 1.61 -4.04
CA PRO A 331 8.00 1.08 -5.30
C PRO A 331 7.86 2.11 -6.42
N GLU A 332 8.80 2.12 -7.37
CA GLU A 332 8.90 3.17 -8.40
C GLU A 332 7.63 3.35 -9.23
N GLY A 333 7.03 2.24 -9.68
CA GLY A 333 5.78 2.30 -10.46
C GLY A 333 4.61 2.90 -9.67
N TYR A 334 4.60 2.81 -8.34
CA TYR A 334 3.57 3.41 -7.50
C TYR A 334 3.79 4.91 -7.37
N LEU A 335 5.04 5.34 -7.18
CA LEU A 335 5.43 6.75 -7.13
C LEU A 335 5.10 7.46 -8.45
N GLU A 336 5.35 6.82 -9.58
CA GLU A 336 4.99 7.35 -10.89
C GLU A 336 3.49 7.56 -11.03
N LYS A 337 2.67 6.55 -10.70
CA LYS A 337 1.20 6.62 -10.77
C LYS A 337 0.63 7.69 -9.84
N LEU A 338 1.14 7.80 -8.61
CA LEU A 338 0.77 8.86 -7.68
C LEU A 338 1.14 10.24 -8.21
N SER A 339 2.35 10.37 -8.77
CA SER A 339 2.77 11.63 -9.35
C SER A 339 1.86 12.00 -10.51
N ARG A 340 1.59 11.08 -11.45
CA ARG A 340 0.68 11.31 -12.56
C ARG A 340 -0.74 11.70 -12.12
N SER A 341 -1.23 11.19 -10.98
CA SER A 341 -2.52 11.59 -10.40
C SER A 341 -2.52 12.99 -9.75
N GLY A 342 -1.42 13.74 -9.82
CA GLY A 342 -1.29 15.10 -9.31
C GLY A 342 -0.65 15.23 -7.93
N ALA A 343 -0.28 14.13 -7.26
CA ALA A 343 0.39 14.20 -5.96
C ALA A 343 1.82 14.75 -6.12
N ASN A 344 2.26 15.58 -5.17
CA ASN A 344 3.63 16.10 -5.07
C ASN A 344 4.33 15.66 -3.77
N GLY A 345 3.73 14.72 -3.05
CA GLY A 345 4.39 14.05 -1.95
C GLY A 345 3.73 12.75 -1.53
N VAL A 346 4.46 12.03 -0.69
CA VAL A 346 3.99 10.89 0.08
C VAL A 346 4.38 11.12 1.53
N TRP A 347 3.65 10.53 2.47
CA TRP A 347 4.08 10.53 3.86
C TRP A 347 4.31 9.12 4.39
N MET A 348 5.24 9.01 5.33
CA MET A 348 5.50 7.79 6.09
C MET A 348 5.67 8.12 7.57
N GLN A 349 5.25 7.20 8.43
CA GLN A 349 5.55 7.30 9.84
C GLN A 349 7.06 7.13 10.07
N ALA A 350 7.60 7.86 11.03
CA ALA A 350 8.94 7.69 11.55
C ALA A 350 8.92 7.84 13.07
N VAL A 351 9.90 7.23 13.74
CA VAL A 351 10.05 7.30 15.20
C VAL A 351 11.33 8.06 15.51
N LEU A 352 11.22 9.23 16.12
CA LEU A 352 12.33 10.19 16.25
C LEU A 352 13.46 9.63 17.10
N ASN A 353 13.13 8.95 18.21
CA ASN A 353 14.12 8.35 19.10
C ASN A 353 14.88 7.16 18.45
N THR A 354 14.46 6.69 17.27
CA THR A 354 15.20 5.68 16.48
C THR A 354 16.00 6.29 15.33
N LEU A 355 15.66 7.51 14.90
CA LEU A 355 16.28 8.22 13.78
C LEU A 355 17.39 9.17 14.19
N ALA A 356 17.33 9.68 15.42
CA ALA A 356 18.28 10.67 15.91
C ALA A 356 18.94 10.17 17.20
N PRO A 357 20.27 10.05 17.26
CA PRO A 357 20.97 9.78 18.51
C PRO A 357 20.84 10.99 19.45
N SER A 358 20.80 10.73 20.76
CA SER A 358 20.68 11.78 21.77
C SER A 358 21.85 11.74 22.75
N ARG A 359 22.36 12.92 23.12
CA ARG A 359 23.35 13.06 24.21
C ARG A 359 22.72 12.86 25.59
N HIS A 360 21.44 13.20 25.74
CA HIS A 360 20.71 13.11 27.01
C HIS A 360 20.12 11.72 27.24
N PHE A 361 19.84 10.99 26.15
CA PHE A 361 19.32 9.62 26.16
C PHE A 361 20.21 8.74 25.28
N PRO A 362 21.36 8.27 25.80
CA PRO A 362 22.32 7.47 25.02
C PRO A 362 21.74 6.18 24.42
N GLU A 363 20.61 5.70 24.94
CA GLU A 363 19.87 4.57 24.38
C GLU A 363 19.11 4.90 23.08
N PHE A 364 18.95 6.19 22.73
CA PHE A 364 18.29 6.61 21.49
C PHE A 364 19.22 6.50 20.29
N GLY A 365 18.62 6.30 19.12
CA GLY A 365 19.31 6.22 17.86
C GLY A 365 19.85 4.83 17.53
N ALA A 366 19.47 3.76 18.22
CA ALA A 366 19.92 2.41 17.87
C ALA A 366 19.62 2.09 16.38
N GLY A 367 20.66 2.01 15.54
CA GLY A 367 20.56 1.78 14.08
C GLY A 367 20.18 3.01 13.24
N TRP A 368 20.38 4.24 13.77
CA TRP A 368 19.99 5.48 13.10
C TRP A 368 20.69 5.72 11.76
N GLU A 369 21.98 5.38 11.63
CA GLU A 369 22.75 5.60 10.39
C GLU A 369 22.13 4.83 9.23
N ARG A 370 21.76 3.56 9.48
CA ARG A 370 21.13 2.69 8.49
C ARG A 370 19.77 3.23 8.08
N ARG A 371 18.97 3.71 9.05
CA ARG A 371 17.66 4.30 8.75
C ARG A 371 17.77 5.58 7.94
N LEU A 372 18.68 6.49 8.29
CA LEU A 372 18.88 7.73 7.56
C LEU A 372 19.43 7.49 6.15
N ALA A 373 20.37 6.56 5.98
CA ALA A 373 20.87 6.16 4.67
C ALA A 373 19.73 5.60 3.79
N ARG A 374 18.87 4.76 4.38
CA ARG A 374 17.70 4.21 3.67
C ARG A 374 16.68 5.31 3.34
N LEU A 375 16.41 6.21 4.28
CA LEU A 375 15.53 7.35 4.06
C LEU A 375 16.04 8.25 2.93
N ALA A 376 17.34 8.54 2.88
CA ALA A 376 17.95 9.30 1.78
C ALA A 376 17.72 8.61 0.43
N THR A 377 17.91 7.29 0.36
CA THR A 377 17.63 6.50 -0.85
C THR A 377 16.16 6.61 -1.28
N LEU A 378 15.22 6.56 -0.34
CA LEU A 378 13.79 6.72 -0.63
C LEU A 378 13.46 8.13 -1.10
N VAL A 379 14.06 9.16 -0.49
CA VAL A 379 13.90 10.57 -0.89
C VAL A 379 14.41 10.79 -2.31
N GLU A 380 15.60 10.28 -2.64
CA GLU A 380 16.16 10.38 -3.99
C GLU A 380 15.29 9.66 -5.02
N ARG A 381 14.76 8.47 -4.69
CA ARG A 381 13.83 7.75 -5.56
C ARG A 381 12.54 8.55 -5.79
N ALA A 382 11.92 9.08 -4.73
CA ALA A 382 10.70 9.88 -4.82
C ALA A 382 10.92 11.17 -5.63
N ALA A 383 12.08 11.81 -5.48
CA ALA A 383 12.44 13.04 -6.19
C ALA A 383 12.45 12.86 -7.72
N ARG A 384 12.84 11.69 -8.24
CA ARG A 384 12.78 11.37 -9.69
C ARG A 384 11.38 11.46 -10.29
N PHE A 385 10.35 11.35 -9.44
CA PHE A 385 8.94 11.48 -9.81
C PHE A 385 8.33 12.80 -9.30
N GLY A 386 9.14 13.78 -8.87
CA GLY A 386 8.67 15.06 -8.35
C GLY A 386 7.92 14.95 -7.02
N LEU A 387 8.12 13.86 -6.28
CA LEU A 387 7.49 13.61 -4.99
C LEU A 387 8.46 13.91 -3.84
N LYS A 388 7.97 14.59 -2.81
CA LYS A 388 8.65 14.75 -1.53
C LYS A 388 8.19 13.67 -0.54
N ILE A 389 9.08 13.27 0.38
CA ILE A 389 8.70 12.42 1.53
C ILE A 389 8.47 13.32 2.74
N TYR A 390 7.27 13.23 3.31
CA TYR A 390 6.89 13.89 4.56
C TYR A 390 6.96 12.88 5.70
N LEU A 391 7.75 13.17 6.73
CA LEU A 391 7.80 12.33 7.92
C LEU A 391 6.66 12.69 8.87
N TYR A 392 5.84 11.71 9.19
CA TYR A 392 4.86 11.82 10.26
C TYR A 392 5.50 11.34 11.57
N LEU A 393 5.72 12.28 12.49
CA LEU A 393 6.29 12.03 13.81
C LEU A 393 5.21 12.27 14.86
N ASN A 394 4.87 11.23 15.63
CA ASN A 394 3.96 11.35 16.77
C ASN A 394 4.78 11.30 18.06
N GLU A 395 5.43 12.40 18.39
CA GLU A 395 6.37 12.51 19.51
C GLU A 395 5.94 13.61 20.49
N PRO A 396 6.21 13.48 21.80
CA PRO A 396 6.95 12.36 22.43
C PRO A 396 6.11 11.09 22.54
N ARG A 397 6.67 9.94 22.15
CA ARG A 397 6.04 8.63 22.35
C ARG A 397 6.13 8.16 23.80
N ALA A 398 5.16 7.35 24.22
CA ALA A 398 5.21 6.66 25.49
C ALA A 398 6.39 5.66 25.51
N MET A 399 7.23 5.74 26.54
CA MET A 399 8.39 4.87 26.71
C MET A 399 8.09 3.71 27.68
N PRO A 400 8.84 2.59 27.61
CA PRO A 400 8.71 1.51 28.59
C PRO A 400 8.99 1.98 30.02
N ALA A 401 8.41 1.32 31.03
CA ALA A 401 8.60 1.70 32.44
C ALA A 401 10.08 1.79 32.85
N GLY A 402 10.91 0.85 32.40
CA GLY A 402 12.36 0.83 32.68
C GLY A 402 13.14 2.03 32.12
N PHE A 403 12.62 2.73 31.11
CA PHE A 403 13.20 4.01 30.66
C PHE A 403 13.00 5.10 31.73
N PHE A 404 11.79 5.18 32.30
CA PHE A 404 11.46 6.18 33.33
C PHE A 404 12.02 5.85 34.72
N GLU A 405 12.49 4.64 34.96
CA GLU A 405 13.28 4.33 36.16
C GLU A 405 14.63 5.05 36.13
N LYS A 406 15.23 5.21 34.95
CA LYS A 406 16.48 5.96 34.74
C LYS A 406 16.26 7.45 34.57
N HIS A 407 15.09 7.84 34.06
CA HIS A 407 14.70 9.22 33.75
C HIS A 407 13.35 9.59 34.39
N PRO A 408 13.22 9.55 35.74
CA PRO A 408 11.94 9.80 36.41
C PRO A 408 11.39 11.21 36.21
N GLU A 409 12.27 12.19 35.97
CA GLU A 409 11.96 13.61 35.82
C GLU A 409 11.17 13.95 34.56
N ILE A 410 11.22 13.11 33.52
CA ILE A 410 10.54 13.34 32.23
C ILE A 410 9.30 12.46 32.02
N ARG A 411 8.91 11.65 33.01
CA ARG A 411 7.81 10.69 32.86
C ARG A 411 6.47 11.36 32.58
N GLY A 412 6.25 12.55 33.10
CA GLY A 412 4.93 13.20 33.07
C GLY A 412 3.92 12.42 33.90
N SER A 413 3.03 11.66 33.25
CA SER A 413 1.95 10.89 33.89
C SER A 413 2.34 9.44 34.19
N ARG A 414 1.77 8.87 35.25
CA ARG A 414 1.86 7.43 35.55
C ARG A 414 0.70 6.61 35.00
N TYR A 415 -0.35 7.27 34.49
CA TYR A 415 -1.51 6.62 33.88
C TYR A 415 -1.18 6.23 32.43
N GLN A 416 -1.30 4.95 32.10
CA GLN A 416 -1.31 4.42 30.74
C GLN A 416 -2.73 4.18 30.28
#